data_AF-A0ABC8RMM0-F1
#
_entry.id   AF-A0ABC8RMM0-F1
#
_cell.length_a   1.000
_cell.length_b   1.000
_cell.length_c   1.000
_cell.angle_alpha   90.00
_cell.angle_beta   90.00
_cell.angle_gamma   90.00
#
_symmetry.space_group_name_H-M   'P 1'
#
loop_
_entity.id
_entity.type
_entity.pdbx_description
1 polymer ?
#
loop_
_entity_poly.entity_id
_entity_poly.type
_entity_poly.pdbx_seq_one_letter_code
_entity_poly.pdbx_strand_id
1 'polypeptide(L)'
;MDDTMKQFQKSLIEVENEAENLLLARHQLVETDRLRNGNREALTALRKRARTTKTSVPLPFESIMKEIEGLGSRPLVKEVCATCGNHDSKENTWMMFPGTDVFARIPFHAVHTILDKDQAQLDYESKKLQSYVKEKSFFISEKGVLADKISPGVLRSMVTLTDKPK
;
A
#
# COMPACT_ATOMS: atom_id res chain seq x y z
N MET A 1 -30.28 -34.42 -4.95
CA MET A 1 -29.09 -33.95 -5.70
C MET A 1 -27.96 -34.91 -5.38
N ASP A 2 -27.33 -35.49 -6.40
CA ASP A 2 -26.22 -36.43 -6.23
C ASP A 2 -25.10 -35.80 -5.39
N ASP A 3 -24.44 -36.56 -4.52
CA ASP A 3 -23.45 -35.99 -3.57
C ASP A 3 -22.22 -35.43 -4.30
N THR A 4 -21.89 -36.00 -5.46
CA THR A 4 -20.91 -35.48 -6.41
C THR A 4 -21.24 -34.05 -6.86
N MET A 5 -22.52 -33.79 -7.13
CA MET A 5 -23.00 -32.49 -7.60
C MET A 5 -22.93 -31.43 -6.50
N LYS A 6 -23.25 -31.79 -5.25
CA LYS A 6 -23.10 -30.89 -4.10
C LYS A 6 -21.63 -30.53 -3.85
N GLN A 7 -20.72 -31.50 -3.96
CA GLN A 7 -19.29 -31.25 -3.79
C GLN A 7 -18.74 -30.35 -4.90
N PHE A 8 -19.21 -30.53 -6.12
CA PHE A 8 -18.86 -29.67 -7.24
C PHE A 8 -19.35 -28.23 -7.03
N GLN A 9 -20.61 -28.04 -6.67
CA GLN A 9 -21.17 -26.71 -6.39
C GLN A 9 -20.41 -25.99 -5.27
N LYS A 10 -20.05 -26.70 -4.19
CA LYS A 10 -19.25 -26.14 -3.10
C LYS A 10 -17.87 -25.68 -3.57
N SER A 11 -17.24 -26.44 -4.46
CA SER A 11 -15.93 -26.10 -5.03
C SER A 11 -16.01 -24.88 -5.96
N LEU A 12 -17.11 -24.75 -6.71
CA LEU A 12 -17.35 -23.58 -7.56
C LEU A 12 -17.50 -22.30 -6.73
N ILE A 13 -18.30 -22.35 -5.67
CA ILE A 13 -18.51 -21.22 -4.74
C ILE A 13 -17.19 -20.79 -4.08
N GLU A 14 -16.34 -21.74 -3.70
CA GLU A 14 -15.02 -21.45 -3.15
C GLU A 14 -14.13 -20.69 -4.15
N VAL A 15 -14.12 -21.14 -5.41
CA VAL A 15 -13.35 -20.48 -6.49
C VAL A 15 -13.90 -19.09 -6.80
N GLU A 16 -15.22 -18.92 -6.83
CA GLU A 16 -15.88 -17.62 -7.04
C GLU A 16 -15.50 -16.62 -5.93
N ASN A 17 -15.62 -17.01 -4.66
CA ASN A 17 -15.24 -16.18 -3.52
C ASN A 17 -13.76 -15.76 -3.59
N GLU A 18 -12.87 -16.68 -3.97
CA GLU A 18 -11.45 -16.37 -4.07
C GLU A 18 -11.12 -15.49 -5.28
N ALA A 19 -11.86 -15.62 -6.38
CA ALA A 19 -11.75 -14.73 -7.53
C ALA A 19 -12.21 -13.30 -7.19
N GLU A 20 -13.29 -13.15 -6.42
CA GLU A 20 -13.75 -11.85 -5.92
C GLU A 20 -12.71 -11.21 -5.00
N ASN A 21 -12.16 -11.97 -4.04
CA ASN A 21 -11.09 -11.51 -3.16
C ASN A 21 -9.85 -11.06 -3.94
N LEU A 22 -9.46 -11.81 -4.97
CA LEU A 22 -8.35 -11.46 -5.84
C LEU A 22 -8.62 -10.16 -6.61
N LEU A 23 -9.83 -9.97 -7.12
CA LEU A 23 -10.22 -8.77 -7.85
C LEU A 23 -10.19 -7.54 -6.92
N LEU A 24 -10.75 -7.66 -5.71
CA LEU A 24 -10.72 -6.62 -4.69
C LEU A 24 -9.28 -6.23 -4.32
N ALA A 25 -8.41 -7.22 -4.09
CA ALA A 25 -7.01 -6.97 -3.76
C ALA A 25 -6.25 -6.27 -4.89
N ARG A 26 -6.55 -6.61 -6.16
CA ARG A 26 -5.97 -5.90 -7.32
C ARG A 26 -6.43 -4.45 -7.41
N HIS A 27 -7.70 -4.17 -7.13
CA HIS A 27 -8.18 -2.78 -7.06
C HIS A 27 -7.49 -2.00 -5.94
N GLN A 28 -7.35 -2.60 -4.76
CA GLN A 28 -6.64 -1.99 -3.64
C GLN A 28 -5.17 -1.72 -3.97
N LEU A 29 -4.49 -2.56 -4.76
CA LEU A 29 -3.12 -2.29 -5.22
C LEU A 29 -3.03 -1.00 -6.02
N VAL A 30 -3.99 -0.75 -6.91
CA VAL A 30 -4.03 0.46 -7.73
C VAL A 30 -4.26 1.69 -6.86
N GLU A 31 -5.21 1.64 -5.92
CA GLU A 31 -5.45 2.78 -5.02
C GLU A 31 -4.26 3.04 -4.10
N THR A 32 -3.65 1.99 -3.55
CA THR A 32 -2.43 2.11 -2.74
C THR A 32 -1.29 2.74 -3.55
N ASP A 33 -1.13 2.36 -4.81
CA ASP A 33 -0.10 2.93 -5.69
C ASP A 33 -0.38 4.41 -6.01
N ARG A 34 -1.64 4.79 -6.23
CA ARG A 34 -2.03 6.19 -6.40
C ARG A 34 -1.69 7.03 -5.18
N LEU A 35 -2.06 6.57 -3.98
CA LEU A 35 -1.75 7.26 -2.72
C LEU A 35 -0.23 7.37 -2.51
N ARG A 36 0.49 6.28 -2.77
CA ARG A 36 1.95 6.25 -2.68
C ARG A 36 2.61 7.25 -3.62
N ASN A 37 2.14 7.35 -4.86
CA ASN A 37 2.66 8.33 -5.81
C ASN A 37 2.36 9.76 -5.34
N GLY A 38 1.14 10.03 -4.87
CA GLY A 38 0.76 11.33 -4.31
C GLY A 38 1.64 11.75 -3.13
N ASN A 39 1.91 10.84 -2.18
CA ASN A 39 2.81 11.10 -1.06
C ASN A 39 4.24 11.37 -1.52
N ARG A 40 4.75 10.61 -2.50
CA ARG A 40 6.09 10.85 -3.07
C ARG A 40 6.20 12.23 -3.72
N GLU A 41 5.18 12.66 -4.45
CA GLU A 41 5.12 13.99 -5.05
C GLU A 41 5.07 15.09 -3.98
N ALA A 42 4.23 14.93 -2.95
CA ALA A 42 4.14 15.86 -1.83
C ALA A 42 5.46 15.99 -1.08
N LEU A 43 6.10 14.87 -0.73
CA LEU A 43 7.43 14.85 -0.11
C LEU A 43 8.48 15.50 -1.01
N THR A 44 8.43 15.27 -2.31
CA THR A 44 9.33 15.92 -3.27
C THR A 44 9.14 17.43 -3.30
N ALA A 45 7.89 17.91 -3.26
CA ALA A 45 7.58 19.34 -3.20
C ALA A 45 8.08 19.98 -1.89
N LEU A 46 7.89 19.31 -0.75
CA LEU A 46 8.38 19.78 0.54
C LEU A 46 9.92 19.87 0.54
N ARG A 47 10.61 18.84 0.04
CA ARG A 47 12.08 18.83 -0.04
C ARG A 47 12.62 19.94 -0.95
N LYS A 48 11.96 20.22 -2.08
CA LYS A 48 12.29 21.35 -2.95
C LYS A 48 12.14 22.69 -2.22
N ARG A 49 11.06 22.88 -1.46
CA ARG A 49 10.85 24.07 -0.62
C ARG A 49 11.94 24.23 0.45
N ALA A 50 12.28 23.14 1.12
CA ALA A 50 13.30 23.12 2.17
C ALA A 50 14.75 23.17 1.64
N ARG A 51 14.95 23.04 0.32
CA ARG A 51 16.26 22.89 -0.33
C ARG A 51 17.08 21.72 0.25
N THR A 52 16.40 20.65 0.64
CA THR A 52 17.01 19.45 1.23
C THR A 52 17.11 18.33 0.20
N THR A 53 18.26 17.65 0.15
CA THR A 53 18.47 16.45 -0.67
C THR A 53 18.37 15.14 0.12
N LYS A 54 18.36 15.20 1.46
CA LYS A 54 18.36 14.01 2.33
C LYS A 54 17.00 13.30 2.29
N THR A 55 17.05 11.99 2.04
CA THR A 55 15.98 11.07 2.39
C THR A 55 15.94 10.93 3.91
N SER A 56 14.76 10.68 4.48
CA SER A 56 14.50 10.58 5.92
C SER A 56 15.17 9.38 6.62
N VAL A 57 16.11 8.71 5.94
CA VAL A 57 16.92 7.62 6.51
C VAL A 57 18.19 8.25 7.11
N PRO A 58 18.42 8.18 8.43
CA PRO A 58 19.66 8.66 9.03
C PRO A 58 20.85 7.91 8.41
N LEU A 59 21.84 8.64 7.92
CA LEU A 59 23.09 8.02 7.48
C LEU A 59 23.80 7.44 8.72
N PRO A 60 24.33 6.20 8.66
CA PRO A 60 24.99 5.55 9.80
C PRO A 60 26.08 6.41 10.47
N PHE A 61 26.73 7.29 9.70
CA PHE A 61 27.75 8.21 10.18
C PHE A 61 27.22 9.30 11.14
N GLU A 62 25.98 9.77 10.96
CA GLU A 62 25.37 10.81 11.80
C GLU A 62 25.02 10.29 13.21
N SER A 63 24.69 8.99 13.33
CA SER A 63 24.46 8.34 14.62
C SER A 63 25.76 8.13 15.41
N ILE A 64 26.87 7.84 14.71
CA ILE A 64 28.19 7.59 15.33
C ILE A 64 28.79 8.89 15.89
N MET A 65 28.61 10.01 15.19
CA MET A 65 29.15 11.31 15.64
C MET A 65 28.47 11.85 16.91
N LYS A 66 27.20 11.47 17.16
CA LYS A 66 26.47 11.85 18.39
C LYS A 66 27.01 11.18 19.66
N GLU A 67 27.66 10.02 19.55
CA GLU A 67 28.22 9.32 20.71
C GLU A 67 29.58 9.90 21.16
N ILE A 68 30.23 10.71 20.33
CA ILE A 68 31.59 11.25 20.58
C ILE A 68 31.55 12.67 21.17
N GLU A 69 30.43 13.40 21.07
CA GLU A 69 30.26 14.79 21.54
C GLU A 69 30.07 14.96 23.07
N GLY A 70 30.58 14.02 23.87
CA GLY A 70 30.60 14.13 25.32
C GLY A 70 31.92 14.70 25.84
N LEU A 71 32.13 16.03 25.78
CA LEU A 71 32.95 16.86 26.70
C LEU A 71 33.27 18.25 26.07
N GLY A 72 32.45 19.25 26.39
CA GLY A 72 32.91 20.65 26.51
C GLY A 72 32.97 21.54 25.25
N SER A 73 32.38 21.19 24.12
CA SER A 73 32.34 22.09 22.95
C SER A 73 31.09 23.00 22.96
N ARG A 74 31.30 24.31 22.74
CA ARG A 74 30.23 25.25 22.35
C ARG A 74 29.51 24.68 21.12
N PRO A 75 28.19 24.85 20.95
CA PRO A 75 27.48 24.34 19.77
C PRO A 75 27.92 25.15 18.53
N LEU A 76 29.01 24.70 17.88
CA LEU A 76 29.52 25.24 16.62
C LEU A 76 28.67 24.77 15.43
N VAL A 77 27.80 23.79 15.66
CA VAL A 77 26.89 23.21 14.67
C VAL A 77 25.47 23.58 15.07
N LYS A 78 24.80 24.37 14.23
CA LYS A 78 23.35 24.56 14.34
C LYS A 78 22.73 23.18 14.11
N GLU A 79 22.02 22.62 15.09
CA GLU A 79 21.33 21.34 14.90
C GLU A 79 20.32 21.49 13.77
N VAL A 80 20.69 21.00 12.60
CA VAL A 80 19.86 21.04 11.41
C VAL A 80 18.93 19.84 11.48
N CYS A 81 17.61 20.08 11.36
CA CYS A 81 16.64 18.99 11.32
C CYS A 81 16.99 18.05 10.16
N ALA A 82 17.17 16.75 10.43
CA ALA A 82 17.48 15.77 9.39
C ALA A 82 16.45 15.75 8.25
N THR A 83 15.21 16.11 8.59
CA THR A 83 14.04 16.11 7.71
C THR A 83 13.83 17.47 7.02
N CYS A 84 13.93 18.58 7.77
CA CYS A 84 13.63 19.92 7.25
C CYS A 84 14.86 20.71 6.82
N GLY A 85 16.06 20.21 7.07
CA GLY A 85 17.28 20.95 6.78
C GLY A 85 17.32 22.30 7.48
N ASN A 86 17.75 23.32 6.75
CA ASN A 86 17.81 24.71 7.21
C ASN A 86 16.46 25.45 7.08
N HIS A 87 15.39 24.76 6.68
CA HIS A 87 14.06 25.35 6.54
C HIS A 87 13.38 25.54 7.90
N ASP A 88 12.48 26.51 8.00
CA ASP A 88 11.74 26.75 9.24
C ASP A 88 10.75 25.61 9.49
N SER A 89 11.07 24.77 10.48
CA SER A 89 10.23 23.67 10.94
C SER A 89 8.82 24.09 11.38
N LYS A 90 8.64 25.35 11.80
CA LYS A 90 7.38 25.90 12.30
C LYS A 90 6.56 26.60 11.23
N GLU A 91 7.09 26.73 10.00
CA GLU A 91 6.34 27.35 8.91
C GLU A 91 5.04 26.58 8.70
N ASN A 92 3.92 27.31 8.70
CA ASN A 92 2.62 26.71 8.52
C ASN A 92 2.47 26.18 7.09
N THR A 93 2.09 24.93 6.95
CA THR A 93 1.81 24.28 5.67
C THR A 93 0.41 23.66 5.70
N TRP A 94 -0.31 23.82 4.60
CA TRP A 94 -1.63 23.21 4.43
C TRP A 94 -1.48 21.77 3.97
N MET A 95 -2.17 20.86 4.64
CA MET A 95 -2.27 19.45 4.29
C MET A 95 -3.74 19.04 4.27
N MET A 96 -4.13 18.28 3.26
CA MET A 96 -5.41 17.56 3.23
C MET A 96 -5.23 16.22 3.95
N PHE A 97 -6.16 15.86 4.83
CA PHE A 97 -6.13 14.55 5.47
C PHE A 97 -6.74 13.48 4.55
N PRO A 98 -6.05 12.34 4.33
CA PRO A 98 -6.54 11.30 3.45
C PRO A 98 -7.87 10.73 3.95
N GLY A 99 -8.79 10.46 3.02
CA GLY A 99 -10.13 9.95 3.33
C GLY A 99 -11.11 11.00 3.88
N THR A 100 -10.75 12.29 3.86
CA THR A 100 -11.61 13.39 4.31
C THR A 100 -11.49 14.59 3.38
N ASP A 101 -12.50 15.47 3.39
CA ASP A 101 -12.45 16.76 2.69
C ASP A 101 -11.93 17.91 3.58
N VAL A 102 -11.05 17.60 4.53
CA VAL A 102 -10.57 18.54 5.54
C VAL A 102 -9.13 18.95 5.27
N PHE A 103 -8.90 20.25 5.18
CA PHE A 103 -7.57 20.86 5.16
C PHE A 103 -7.22 21.39 6.55
N ALA A 104 -6.02 21.06 7.03
CA ALA A 104 -5.49 21.62 8.25
C ALA A 104 -4.18 22.37 8.00
N ARG A 105 -4.01 23.44 8.78
CA ARG A 105 -2.78 24.20 8.83
C ARG A 105 -1.91 23.63 9.95
N ILE A 106 -0.83 22.96 9.57
CA ILE A 106 0.08 22.30 10.50
C ILE A 106 1.54 22.69 10.22
N PRO A 107 2.43 22.60 11.22
CA PRO A 107 3.85 22.94 11.03
C PRO A 107 4.51 22.10 9.94
N PHE A 108 5.43 22.69 9.17
CA PHE A 108 6.14 22.05 8.06
C PHE A 108 6.79 20.73 8.46
N HIS A 109 7.44 20.69 9.63
CA HIS A 109 8.07 19.46 10.13
C HIS A 109 7.05 18.35 10.42
N ALA A 110 5.87 18.72 10.94
CA ALA A 110 4.80 17.77 11.21
C ALA A 110 4.27 17.18 9.90
N VAL A 111 4.00 18.00 8.88
CA VAL A 111 3.58 17.53 7.55
C VAL A 111 4.59 16.52 6.99
N HIS A 112 5.88 16.86 7.01
CA HIS A 112 6.90 16.01 6.43
C HIS A 112 7.01 14.67 7.17
N THR A 113 6.91 14.68 8.50
CA THR A 113 6.97 13.47 9.32
C THR A 113 5.74 12.58 9.14
N ILE A 114 4.55 13.17 9.01
CA ILE A 114 3.31 12.44 8.73
C ILE A 114 3.42 11.75 7.37
N LEU A 115 3.80 12.49 6.32
CA LEU A 115 3.94 11.94 4.97
C LEU A 115 5.05 10.89 4.86
N ASP A 116 6.18 11.05 5.56
CA ASP A 116 7.24 10.03 5.57
C ASP A 116 6.77 8.73 6.24
N LYS A 117 6.06 8.83 7.37
CA LYS A 117 5.49 7.65 8.05
C LYS A 117 4.42 6.97 7.18
N ASP A 118 3.55 7.76 6.57
CA ASP A 118 2.49 7.26 5.70
C ASP A 118 3.07 6.59 4.44
N GLN A 119 4.11 7.18 3.85
CA GLN A 119 4.86 6.56 2.75
C GLN A 119 5.44 5.19 3.14
N ALA A 120 6.06 5.07 4.32
CA ALA A 120 6.60 3.79 4.79
C ALA A 120 5.51 2.75 5.04
N GLN A 121 4.36 3.17 5.56
CA GLN A 121 3.19 2.31 5.75
C GLN A 121 2.62 1.82 4.41
N LEU A 122 2.42 2.72 3.44
CA LEU A 122 1.95 2.39 2.09
C LEU A 122 2.91 1.43 1.37
N ASP A 123 4.22 1.60 1.55
CA ASP A 123 5.22 0.68 0.98
C ASP A 123 5.15 -0.73 1.60
N TYR A 124 4.88 -0.82 2.90
CA TYR A 124 4.65 -2.09 3.57
C TYR A 124 3.35 -2.75 3.12
N GLU A 125 2.25 -2.00 3.10
CA GLU A 125 0.93 -2.48 2.68
C GLU A 125 0.92 -2.94 1.22
N SER A 126 1.57 -2.18 0.33
CA SER A 126 1.72 -2.55 -1.08
C SER A 126 2.42 -3.91 -1.23
N LYS A 127 3.53 -4.14 -0.51
CA LYS A 127 4.24 -5.44 -0.53
C LYS A 127 3.37 -6.57 0.02
N LYS A 128 2.68 -6.33 1.13
CA LYS A 128 1.77 -7.31 1.74
C LYS A 128 0.65 -7.70 0.76
N LEU A 129 0.07 -6.71 0.08
CA LEU A 129 -1.02 -6.92 -0.86
C LEU A 129 -0.56 -7.60 -2.15
N GLN A 130 0.66 -7.31 -2.63
CA GLN A 130 1.28 -8.06 -3.73
C GLN A 130 1.46 -9.53 -3.40
N SER A 131 1.95 -9.85 -2.20
CA SER A 131 2.07 -11.24 -1.73
C SER A 131 0.70 -11.92 -1.67
N TYR A 132 -0.31 -11.24 -1.15
CA TYR A 132 -1.69 -11.76 -1.08
C TYR A 132 -2.26 -12.04 -2.48
N VAL A 133 -2.11 -11.11 -3.42
CA VAL A 133 -2.54 -11.28 -4.82
C VAL A 133 -1.85 -12.48 -5.46
N LYS A 134 -0.56 -12.68 -5.20
CA LYS A 134 0.20 -13.83 -5.72
C LYS A 134 -0.32 -15.15 -5.15
N GLU A 135 -0.57 -15.20 -3.84
CA GLU A 135 -1.12 -16.37 -3.16
C GLU A 135 -2.51 -16.75 -3.70
N LYS A 136 -3.42 -15.78 -3.79
CA LYS A 136 -4.77 -16.03 -4.33
C LYS A 136 -4.75 -16.42 -5.80
N SER A 137 -3.88 -15.81 -6.60
CA SER A 137 -3.69 -16.20 -8.01
C SER A 137 -3.18 -17.64 -8.13
N PHE A 138 -2.25 -18.04 -7.25
CA PHE A 138 -1.74 -19.40 -7.20
C PHE A 138 -2.82 -20.40 -6.79
N PHE A 139 -3.60 -20.09 -5.74
CA PHE A 139 -4.71 -20.93 -5.29
C PHE A 139 -5.74 -21.17 -6.39
N ILE A 140 -6.16 -20.10 -7.10
CA ILE A 140 -7.08 -20.23 -8.23
C ILE A 140 -6.45 -21.04 -9.36
N SER A 141 -5.15 -20.89 -9.62
CA SER A 141 -4.44 -21.69 -10.62
C SER A 141 -4.41 -23.17 -10.27
N GLU A 142 -4.17 -23.53 -9.00
CA GLU A 142 -4.21 -24.92 -8.53
C GLU A 142 -5.63 -25.51 -8.65
N LYS A 143 -6.65 -24.72 -8.32
CA LYS A 143 -8.06 -25.10 -8.49
C LYS A 143 -8.45 -25.11 -9.97
N GLY A 144 -7.78 -24.36 -10.83
CA GLY A 144 -7.99 -24.27 -12.28
C GLY A 144 -7.78 -25.60 -13.02
N VAL A 145 -7.12 -26.58 -12.39
CA VAL A 145 -7.12 -28.00 -12.81
C VAL A 145 -8.55 -28.59 -12.88
N LEU A 146 -9.56 -27.91 -12.30
CA LEU A 146 -10.98 -28.22 -12.53
C LEU A 146 -11.40 -28.06 -14.00
N ALA A 147 -10.79 -27.15 -14.77
CA ALA A 147 -11.05 -27.01 -16.21
C ALA A 147 -10.50 -28.20 -17.02
N ASP A 148 -9.40 -28.82 -16.56
CA ASP A 148 -8.87 -30.04 -17.16
C ASP A 148 -9.71 -31.28 -16.79
N LYS A 149 -10.44 -31.22 -15.67
CA LYS A 149 -11.32 -32.31 -15.20
C LYS A 149 -12.75 -32.22 -15.72
N ILE A 150 -13.21 -31.06 -16.16
CA ILE A 150 -14.61 -30.82 -16.52
C ILE A 150 -14.70 -30.26 -17.93
N SER A 151 -15.42 -30.98 -18.79
CA SER A 151 -15.53 -30.57 -20.19
C SER A 151 -16.20 -29.19 -20.31
N PRO A 152 -15.74 -28.31 -21.21
CA PRO A 152 -16.40 -27.03 -21.50
C PRO A 152 -17.87 -27.14 -21.92
N GLY A 153 -18.35 -28.36 -22.27
CA GLY A 153 -19.75 -28.64 -22.55
C GLY A 153 -20.62 -28.67 -21.28
N VAL A 154 -20.10 -29.20 -20.16
CA VAL A 154 -20.82 -29.24 -18.88
C VAL A 154 -20.95 -27.84 -18.28
N LEU A 155 -19.88 -27.03 -18.36
CA LEU A 155 -19.94 -25.62 -17.94
C LEU A 155 -20.97 -24.83 -18.75
N ARG A 156 -21.01 -25.05 -20.07
CA ARG A 156 -22.02 -24.42 -20.94
C ARG A 156 -23.44 -24.87 -20.60
N SER A 157 -23.67 -26.14 -20.28
CA SER A 157 -25.01 -26.61 -19.94
C SER A 157 -25.52 -25.99 -18.64
N MET A 158 -24.65 -25.76 -17.64
CA MET A 158 -25.00 -25.09 -16.39
C MET A 158 -25.37 -23.61 -16.58
N VAL A 159 -24.66 -22.90 -17.45
CA VAL A 159 -24.94 -21.48 -17.74
C VAL A 159 -26.18 -21.30 -18.62
N THR A 160 -26.55 -22.33 -19.40
CA THR A 160 -27.67 -22.28 -20.36
C THR A 160 -28.92 -23.02 -19.89
N LEU A 161 -29.02 -23.38 -18.61
CA LEU A 161 -30.26 -23.94 -18.05
C LEU A 161 -31.38 -22.88 -18.16
N THR A 162 -32.17 -23.01 -19.22
CA THR A 162 -33.44 -22.32 -19.38
C THR A 162 -34.49 -23.15 -18.67
N ASP A 163 -35.13 -22.56 -17.65
CA ASP A 163 -36.24 -23.18 -16.96
C ASP A 163 -37.36 -23.39 -17.98
N LYS A 164 -37.62 -24.64 -18.37
CA LYS A 164 -38.76 -24.93 -19.24
C LYS A 164 -40.00 -24.87 -18.36
N PRO A 165 -40.97 -23.97 -18.63
CA PRO A 165 -42.21 -23.95 -17.89
C PRO A 165 -42.96 -25.28 -18.10
N LYS A 166 -43.51 -25.82 -17.00
CA LYS A 166 -44.36 -27.02 -16.98
C LYS A 166 -45.65 -26.79 -17.75
#